data_AF-A0A537CZ68-F1
#
_entry.id   AF-A0A537CZ68-F1
#
_cell.length_a   1.000
_cell.length_b   1.000
_cell.length_c   1.000
_cell.angle_alpha   90.00
_cell.angle_beta   90.00
_cell.angle_gamma   90.00
#
_symmetry.space_group_name_H-M   'P 1'
#
loop_
_entity.id
_entity.type
_entity.pdbx_description
1 polymer ?
#
loop_
_entity_poly.entity_id
_entity_poly.type
_entity_poly.pdbx_seq_one_letter_code
_entity_poly.pdbx_strand_id
1 'polypeptide(L)'
;MDSFPRAGFVVRHWLGSLRSISAAVLVAAYAATAVAVGPAPEARQDVPRRGLLYEIRTGASTVYLFGTLHVGKPELYPLSRQTNLALAASERLYLEVSLTDATSVNVDTAAAAMYGDGISLGQKLPAALMEKVSARLARYQFPQELALKMKPWMLGQTLLLLEAKRRGYDPELANEFYLMDYARAAHKEILGLETLSEQFAIFDRMSQAQQQAFLEADARRDRGQQLRRPPEGDGRRLGECGCAGSRSRAPVRKDAGFGLRQHSAAAFDR
;
A
#
# COMPACT_ATOMS: atom_id res chain seq x y z
N MET A 1 -34.80 48.69 -2.12
CA MET A 1 -34.45 47.34 -2.61
C MET A 1 -32.94 47.18 -2.43
N ASP A 2 -32.45 47.35 -1.20
CA ASP A 2 -32.55 46.41 -0.06
C ASP A 2 -31.69 45.17 -0.34
N SER A 3 -30.72 44.74 0.46
CA SER A 3 -30.11 45.23 1.69
C SER A 3 -28.80 44.46 1.88
N PHE A 4 -27.81 45.13 2.47
CA PHE A 4 -26.69 44.57 3.26
C PHE A 4 -27.21 43.67 4.43
N PRO A 5 -26.40 43.01 5.32
CA PRO A 5 -25.02 43.33 5.68
C PRO A 5 -24.03 42.19 6.06
N ARG A 6 -22.76 42.61 6.09
CA ARG A 6 -21.70 42.12 6.99
C ARG A 6 -21.96 42.62 8.43
N ALA A 7 -21.72 41.77 9.42
CA ALA A 7 -21.39 42.15 10.80
C ALA A 7 -20.27 41.19 11.26
N GLY A 8 -19.13 41.58 11.82
CA GLY A 8 -18.78 42.79 12.55
C GLY A 8 -19.07 42.60 14.03
N PHE A 9 -18.08 42.18 14.83
CA PHE A 9 -18.08 42.52 16.25
C PHE A 9 -16.67 42.89 16.72
N VAL A 10 -16.67 43.95 17.52
CA VAL A 10 -15.59 44.86 17.85
C VAL A 10 -14.92 44.42 19.14
N VAL A 11 -13.59 44.53 19.15
CA VAL A 11 -12.73 44.43 20.34
C VAL A 11 -13.00 45.64 21.23
N ARG A 12 -13.37 45.40 22.49
CA ARG A 12 -13.63 46.45 23.48
C ARG A 12 -12.50 46.46 24.52
N HIS A 13 -11.68 47.51 24.46
CA HIS A 13 -10.67 47.83 25.47
C HIS A 13 -11.31 48.21 26.81
N TRP A 14 -10.72 47.74 27.91
CA TRP A 14 -10.82 48.36 29.24
C TRP A 14 -9.45 48.24 29.92
N LEU A 15 -8.87 49.39 30.27
CA LEU A 15 -7.66 49.55 31.08
C LEU A 15 -8.04 50.46 32.25
N GLY A 16 -7.67 50.07 33.47
CA GLY A 16 -7.90 50.91 34.65
C GLY A 16 -7.60 50.25 36.01
N SER A 17 -6.32 50.28 36.38
CA SER A 17 -5.78 50.58 37.73
C SER A 17 -6.01 49.66 38.94
N LEU A 18 -4.95 48.90 39.24
CA LEU A 18 -4.27 48.65 40.54
C LEU A 18 -4.91 49.18 41.84
N ARG A 19 -5.15 48.27 42.79
CA ARG A 19 -4.96 48.50 44.24
C ARG A 19 -4.41 47.24 44.91
N SER A 20 -3.22 47.36 45.49
CA SER A 20 -2.56 46.39 46.36
C SER A 20 -3.29 46.29 47.72
N ILE A 21 -3.56 45.08 48.19
CA ILE A 21 -3.76 44.78 49.63
C ILE A 21 -2.97 43.52 49.98
N SER A 22 -2.29 43.62 51.11
CA SER A 22 -1.19 42.81 51.60
C SER A 22 -1.53 41.38 52.06
N ALA A 23 -0.45 40.60 52.09
CA ALA A 23 -0.16 39.31 52.69
C ALA A 23 -1.01 38.76 53.87
N ALA A 24 -1.14 37.43 53.81
CA ALA A 24 -1.04 36.40 54.87
C ALA A 24 -2.23 36.15 55.82
N VAL A 25 -2.81 34.93 55.75
CA VAL A 25 -2.95 33.95 56.87
C VAL A 25 -3.14 32.51 56.31
N LEU A 26 -2.12 31.68 56.56
CA LEU A 26 -2.06 30.23 56.91
C LEU A 26 -3.13 29.19 56.47
N VAL A 27 -2.62 28.18 55.75
CA VAL A 27 -2.65 26.71 56.01
C VAL A 27 -3.94 26.10 56.59
N ALA A 28 -4.61 25.24 55.81
CA ALA A 28 -4.89 23.83 56.17
C ALA A 28 -5.64 23.07 55.05
N ALA A 29 -5.47 21.74 55.08
CA ALA A 29 -6.20 20.70 54.34
C ALA A 29 -5.68 20.32 52.94
N TYR A 30 -4.56 19.60 52.98
CA TYR A 30 -4.21 18.56 52.02
C TYR A 30 -5.32 17.50 52.02
N ALA A 31 -6.21 17.52 51.04
CA ALA A 31 -7.08 16.38 50.73
C ALA A 31 -6.81 16.00 49.27
N ALA A 32 -6.01 14.93 49.11
CA ALA A 32 -5.75 14.31 47.84
C ALA A 32 -7.06 13.79 47.24
N THR A 33 -7.65 14.55 46.32
CA THR A 33 -8.56 13.97 45.33
C THR A 33 -7.69 13.29 44.29
N ALA A 34 -7.28 12.05 44.57
CA ALA A 34 -6.85 11.15 43.53
C ALA A 34 -8.05 10.98 42.59
N VAL A 35 -8.03 11.68 41.46
CA VAL A 35 -8.88 11.36 40.34
C VAL A 35 -8.46 9.94 39.95
N ALA A 36 -9.32 8.96 40.23
CA ALA A 36 -9.14 7.61 39.75
C ALA A 36 -9.13 7.69 38.22
N VAL A 37 -7.93 7.69 37.64
CA VAL A 37 -7.73 7.42 36.22
C VAL A 37 -8.18 5.99 36.06
N GLY A 38 -9.44 5.81 35.64
CA GLY A 38 -9.94 4.51 35.21
C GLY A 38 -8.99 3.95 34.15
N PRO A 39 -8.85 2.62 34.05
CA PRO A 39 -8.01 2.02 33.02
C PRO A 39 -8.40 2.62 31.67
N ALA A 40 -7.41 3.10 30.93
CA ALA A 40 -7.61 3.57 29.57
C ALA A 40 -8.38 2.48 28.80
N PRO A 41 -9.38 2.83 27.98
CA PRO A 41 -10.13 1.84 27.22
C PRO A 41 -9.13 0.99 26.45
N GLU A 42 -9.14 -0.32 26.72
CA GLU A 42 -8.31 -1.28 26.00
C GLU A 42 -8.55 -1.06 24.51
N ALA A 43 -7.49 -0.67 23.80
CA ALA A 43 -7.53 -0.49 22.37
C ALA A 43 -8.00 -1.81 21.76
N ARG A 44 -9.22 -1.82 21.23
CA ARG A 44 -9.85 -2.96 20.57
C ARG A 44 -8.87 -3.50 19.52
N GLN A 45 -8.30 -4.68 19.77
CA GLN A 45 -7.26 -5.30 18.95
C GLN A 45 -7.79 -5.92 17.63
N ASP A 46 -9.01 -5.60 17.23
CA ASP A 46 -9.63 -6.12 16.01
C ASP A 46 -9.45 -5.20 14.79
N VAL A 47 -8.36 -4.43 14.73
CA VAL A 47 -7.94 -3.89 13.42
C VAL A 47 -7.23 -5.04 12.72
N PRO A 48 -7.77 -5.57 11.60
CA PRO A 48 -7.09 -6.59 10.82
C PRO A 48 -5.65 -6.13 10.55
N ARG A 49 -4.66 -7.03 10.60
CA ARG A 49 -3.27 -6.68 10.27
C ARG A 49 -3.18 -6.24 8.80
N ARG A 50 -3.40 -4.94 8.56
CA ARG A 50 -3.43 -4.27 7.26
C ARG A 50 -2.01 -3.83 6.92
N GLY A 51 -1.25 -4.74 6.32
CA GLY A 51 0.16 -4.55 5.98
C GLY A 51 1.13 -5.12 7.02
N LEU A 52 2.29 -5.57 6.55
CA LEU A 52 3.39 -6.01 7.40
C LEU A 52 4.28 -4.79 7.69
N LEU A 53 4.43 -4.45 8.97
CA LEU A 53 5.38 -3.46 9.45
C LEU A 53 6.49 -4.20 10.20
N TYR A 54 7.73 -3.98 9.78
CA TYR A 54 8.93 -4.47 10.45
C TYR A 54 9.68 -3.30 11.08
N GLU A 55 10.24 -3.51 12.27
CA GLU A 55 11.16 -2.58 12.93
C GLU A 55 12.56 -3.20 12.90
N ILE A 56 13.53 -2.43 12.42
CA ILE A 56 14.94 -2.82 12.29
C ILE A 56 15.74 -1.81 13.10
N ARG A 57 16.48 -2.28 14.10
CA ARG A 57 17.27 -1.41 14.99
C ARG A 57 18.75 -1.70 14.82
N THR A 58 19.56 -0.67 14.73
CA THR A 58 21.03 -0.80 14.68
C THR A 58 21.66 0.33 15.49
N GLY A 59 22.19 -0.01 16.66
CA GLY A 59 22.69 0.99 17.62
C GLY A 59 21.58 1.95 18.05
N ALA A 60 21.77 3.24 17.76
CA ALA A 60 20.79 4.29 18.03
C ALA A 60 19.77 4.49 16.90
N SER A 61 20.01 3.93 15.71
CA SER A 61 19.17 4.12 14.52
C SER A 61 18.03 3.11 14.48
N THR A 62 16.87 3.56 14.02
CA THR A 62 15.69 2.71 13.81
C THR A 62 15.14 2.92 12.40
N VAL A 63 15.01 1.84 11.65
CA VAL A 63 14.35 1.82 10.35
C VAL A 63 13.09 0.97 10.45
N TYR A 64 11.98 1.50 9.97
CA TYR A 64 10.73 0.78 9.84
C TYR A 64 10.52 0.41 8.38
N LEU A 65 10.16 -0.84 8.08
CA LEU A 65 9.86 -1.31 6.73
C LEU A 65 8.39 -1.71 6.65
N PHE A 66 7.63 -1.03 5.80
CA PHE A 66 6.20 -1.28 5.60
C PHE A 66 5.93 -1.74 4.18
N GLY A 67 5.24 -2.87 4.04
CA GLY A 67 4.82 -3.38 2.73
C GLY A 67 3.70 -2.53 2.14
N THR A 68 3.95 -1.95 0.97
CA THR A 68 3.00 -1.15 0.21
C THR A 68 2.38 -1.96 -0.94
N LEU A 69 1.24 -1.47 -1.44
CA LEU A 69 0.49 -2.03 -2.54
C LEU A 69 0.09 -0.89 -3.47
N HIS A 70 0.51 -0.97 -4.74
CA HIS A 70 0.14 -0.05 -5.82
C HIS A 70 -1.36 0.06 -6.13
N VAL A 71 -2.20 -0.63 -5.36
CA VAL A 71 -3.66 -0.57 -5.42
C VAL A 71 -4.19 -0.74 -4.00
N GLY A 72 -5.35 -0.14 -3.71
CA GLY A 72 -6.00 -0.36 -2.43
C GLY A 72 -7.52 -0.30 -2.49
N LYS A 73 -8.13 -0.22 -1.32
CA LYS A 73 -9.58 -0.12 -1.13
C LYS A 73 -9.88 0.82 0.04
N PRO A 74 -11.04 1.46 0.07
CA PRO A 74 -11.40 2.35 1.18
C PRO A 74 -11.30 1.64 2.54
N GLU A 75 -11.69 0.37 2.60
CA GLU A 75 -11.67 -0.42 3.83
C GLU A 75 -10.25 -0.76 4.33
N LEU A 76 -9.19 -0.53 3.55
CA LEU A 76 -7.81 -0.70 4.01
C LEU A 76 -7.34 0.48 4.86
N TYR A 77 -8.11 1.56 4.90
CA TYR A 77 -7.81 2.76 5.67
C TYR A 77 -8.72 2.88 6.91
N PRO A 78 -8.26 3.63 7.95
CA PRO A 78 -6.90 4.12 8.12
C PRO A 78 -5.89 2.97 8.25
N LEU A 79 -4.60 3.27 8.02
CA LEU A 79 -3.53 2.32 8.32
C LEU A 79 -3.51 1.97 9.82
N SER A 80 -2.82 0.89 10.18
CA SER A 80 -2.74 0.46 11.57
C SER A 80 -2.18 1.57 12.48
N ARG A 81 -2.57 1.56 13.76
CA ARG A 81 -2.03 2.49 14.74
C ARG A 81 -0.50 2.41 14.82
N GLN A 82 0.08 1.20 14.74
CA GLN A 82 1.54 1.05 14.76
C GLN A 82 2.20 1.70 13.54
N THR A 83 1.64 1.52 12.34
CA THR A 83 2.16 2.13 11.10
C THR A 83 2.14 3.65 11.19
N ASN A 84 1.02 4.23 11.64
CA ASN A 84 0.90 5.69 11.79
C ASN A 84 1.87 6.25 12.83
N LEU A 85 2.10 5.54 13.95
CA LEU A 85 3.07 5.95 14.97
C LEU A 85 4.52 5.87 14.45
N ALA A 86 4.87 4.82 13.73
CA ALA A 86 6.18 4.67 13.11
C ALA A 86 6.44 5.81 12.10
N LEU A 87 5.50 6.03 11.19
CA LEU A 87 5.57 7.12 10.21
C LEU A 87 5.67 8.50 10.89
N ALA A 88 4.94 8.72 12.00
CA ALA A 88 5.03 9.97 12.74
C ALA A 88 6.41 10.18 13.40
N ALA A 89 7.00 9.12 13.94
CA ALA A 89 8.27 9.14 14.65
C ALA A 89 9.51 9.25 13.75
N SER A 90 9.37 8.95 12.46
CA SER A 90 10.46 8.98 11.48
C SER A 90 10.67 10.36 10.87
N GLU A 91 11.90 10.64 10.44
CA GLU A 91 12.28 11.93 9.85
C GLU A 91 12.06 11.92 8.32
N ARG A 92 12.33 10.79 7.66
CA ARG A 92 12.19 10.63 6.21
C ARG A 92 11.26 9.49 5.83
N LEU A 93 10.75 9.57 4.61
CA LEU A 93 10.02 8.51 3.92
C LEU A 93 10.82 8.08 2.69
N TYR A 94 11.20 6.81 2.62
CA TYR A 94 11.74 6.19 1.43
C TYR A 94 10.64 5.34 0.79
N LEU A 95 10.37 5.55 -0.49
CA LEU A 95 9.55 4.68 -1.33
C LEU A 95 10.45 3.80 -2.20
N GLU A 96 9.90 2.74 -2.77
CA GLU A 96 10.63 1.91 -3.74
C GLU A 96 11.19 2.79 -4.88
N VAL A 97 10.30 3.50 -5.60
CA VAL A 97 10.70 4.41 -6.67
C VAL A 97 10.52 5.86 -6.23
N SER A 98 11.54 6.68 -6.52
CA SER A 98 11.46 8.13 -6.43
C SER A 98 10.37 8.66 -7.38
N LEU A 99 9.27 9.17 -6.83
CA LEU A 99 8.16 9.68 -7.64
C LEU A 99 8.44 11.07 -8.22
N THR A 100 9.45 11.78 -7.72
CA THR A 100 10.04 12.94 -8.40
C THR A 100 10.64 12.56 -9.76
N ASP A 101 11.14 11.32 -9.90
CA ASP A 101 11.65 10.79 -11.17
C ASP A 101 10.55 10.13 -12.01
N ALA A 102 9.54 9.54 -11.37
CA ALA A 102 8.44 8.84 -12.06
C ALA A 102 7.51 9.78 -12.85
N THR A 103 7.47 11.08 -12.53
CA THR A 103 6.73 12.07 -13.32
C THR A 103 7.38 12.38 -14.68
N SER A 104 8.61 11.90 -14.91
CA SER A 104 9.32 12.03 -16.18
C SER A 104 9.80 10.66 -16.65
N VAL A 105 8.90 9.88 -17.26
CA VAL A 105 9.30 8.68 -18.01
C VAL A 105 10.08 9.16 -19.23
N ASN A 106 11.40 9.00 -19.22
CA ASN A 106 12.22 9.33 -20.38
C ASN A 106 12.11 8.24 -21.46
N VAL A 107 12.63 8.54 -22.66
CA VAL A 107 12.55 7.64 -23.82
C VAL A 107 13.22 6.29 -23.54
N ASP A 108 14.33 6.28 -22.81
CA ASP A 108 15.08 5.05 -22.50
C ASP A 108 14.29 4.15 -21.54
N THR A 109 13.66 4.73 -20.51
CA THR A 109 12.77 4.00 -19.60
C THR A 109 11.57 3.43 -20.34
N ALA A 110 10.97 4.18 -21.26
CA ALA A 110 9.87 3.68 -22.09
C ALA A 110 10.30 2.50 -22.98
N ALA A 111 11.51 2.58 -23.56
CA ALA A 111 12.09 1.50 -24.38
C ALA A 111 12.38 0.22 -23.58
N ALA A 112 12.61 0.31 -22.27
CA ALA A 112 12.75 -0.86 -21.41
C ALA A 112 11.42 -1.65 -21.25
N ALA A 113 10.28 -1.00 -21.45
CA ALA A 113 8.95 -1.61 -21.29
C ALA A 113 8.23 -1.92 -22.62
N MET A 114 8.60 -1.25 -23.71
CA MET A 114 7.96 -1.36 -25.01
C MET A 114 8.89 -1.98 -26.05
N TYR A 115 8.33 -2.64 -27.05
CA TYR A 115 9.04 -2.97 -28.28
C TYR A 115 9.15 -1.73 -29.16
N GLY A 116 10.31 -1.60 -29.83
CA GLY A 116 10.48 -0.66 -30.93
C GLY A 116 9.77 -1.13 -32.20
N ASP A 117 9.82 -0.29 -33.23
CA ASP A 117 9.15 -0.56 -34.50
C ASP A 117 9.59 -1.88 -35.15
N GLY A 118 8.64 -2.60 -35.75
CA GLY A 118 8.87 -3.86 -36.44
C GLY A 118 8.97 -5.11 -35.55
N ILE A 119 9.03 -4.94 -34.22
CA ILE A 119 8.97 -6.04 -33.25
C ILE A 119 7.65 -5.97 -32.49
N SER A 120 6.99 -7.10 -32.30
CA SER A 120 5.77 -7.17 -31.49
C SER A 120 5.76 -8.35 -30.54
N LEU A 121 4.92 -8.24 -29.50
CA LEU A 121 4.67 -9.31 -28.55
C LEU A 121 4.25 -10.62 -29.23
N GLY A 122 3.47 -10.55 -30.32
CA GLY A 122 2.99 -11.73 -31.05
C GLY A 122 4.13 -12.57 -31.64
N GLN A 123 5.24 -11.95 -32.02
CA GLN A 123 6.44 -12.66 -32.50
C GLN A 123 7.27 -13.27 -31.35
N LYS A 124 7.04 -12.79 -30.12
CA LYS A 124 7.84 -13.12 -28.94
C LYS A 124 7.16 -14.10 -28.01
N LEU A 125 5.88 -14.39 -28.19
CA LEU A 125 5.12 -15.36 -27.40
C LEU A 125 4.82 -16.63 -28.21
N PRO A 126 4.86 -17.83 -27.58
CA PRO A 126 4.27 -19.02 -28.17
C PRO A 126 2.77 -18.82 -28.43
N ALA A 127 2.25 -19.39 -29.52
CA ALA A 127 0.84 -19.23 -29.93
C ALA A 127 -0.15 -19.52 -28.79
N ALA A 128 0.05 -20.63 -28.07
CA ALA A 128 -0.80 -21.02 -26.94
C ALA A 128 -0.78 -20.02 -25.76
N LEU A 129 0.30 -19.24 -25.58
CA LEU A 129 0.34 -18.17 -24.58
C LEU A 129 -0.34 -16.91 -25.12
N MET A 130 -0.15 -16.58 -26.40
CA MET A 130 -0.81 -15.44 -27.04
C MET A 130 -2.34 -15.57 -27.05
N GLU A 131 -2.88 -16.78 -27.26
CA GLU A 131 -4.33 -17.03 -27.15
C GLU A 131 -4.85 -16.74 -25.74
N LYS A 132 -4.15 -17.21 -24.70
CA LYS A 132 -4.51 -16.93 -23.29
C LYS A 132 -4.46 -15.44 -22.99
N VAL A 133 -3.44 -14.73 -23.49
CA VAL A 133 -3.31 -13.29 -23.34
C VAL A 133 -4.47 -12.57 -24.01
N SER A 134 -4.77 -12.90 -25.27
CA SER A 134 -5.85 -12.28 -26.05
C SER A 134 -7.21 -12.42 -25.35
N ALA A 135 -7.52 -13.60 -24.80
CA ALA A 135 -8.74 -13.82 -24.04
C ALA A 135 -8.84 -12.92 -22.78
N ARG A 136 -7.71 -12.68 -22.10
CA ARG A 136 -7.67 -11.79 -20.92
C ARG A 136 -7.79 -10.33 -21.31
N LEU A 137 -7.14 -9.90 -22.38
CA LEU A 137 -7.28 -8.53 -22.90
C LEU A 137 -8.73 -8.23 -23.27
N ALA A 138 -9.41 -9.15 -23.96
CA ALA A 138 -10.82 -9.02 -24.29
C ALA A 138 -11.70 -8.93 -23.02
N ARG A 139 -11.43 -9.76 -22.01
CA ARG A 139 -12.14 -9.74 -20.73
C ARG A 139 -12.04 -8.39 -20.02
N TYR A 140 -10.88 -7.74 -20.09
CA TYR A 140 -10.64 -6.43 -19.47
C TYR A 140 -10.91 -5.25 -20.41
N GLN A 141 -11.38 -5.51 -21.64
CA GLN A 141 -11.56 -4.50 -22.69
C GLN A 141 -10.28 -3.67 -22.94
N PHE A 142 -9.12 -4.31 -22.78
CA PHE A 142 -7.83 -3.66 -22.99
C PHE A 142 -7.47 -3.69 -24.50
N PRO A 143 -7.06 -2.56 -25.11
CA PRO A 143 -6.74 -2.51 -26.53
C PRO A 143 -5.60 -3.46 -26.90
N GLN A 144 -5.86 -4.37 -27.83
CA GLN A 144 -4.88 -5.38 -28.24
C GLN A 144 -3.67 -4.74 -28.92
N GLU A 145 -3.89 -3.65 -29.67
CA GLU A 145 -2.85 -2.89 -30.37
C GLU A 145 -1.84 -2.29 -29.39
N LEU A 146 -2.31 -1.86 -28.21
CA LEU A 146 -1.44 -1.35 -27.15
C LEU A 146 -0.67 -2.50 -26.49
N ALA A 147 -1.33 -3.63 -26.22
CA ALA A 147 -0.68 -4.80 -25.63
C ALA A 147 0.43 -5.36 -26.52
N LEU A 148 0.26 -5.34 -27.85
CA LEU A 148 1.25 -5.86 -28.81
C LEU A 148 2.57 -5.07 -28.80
N LYS A 149 2.54 -3.81 -28.34
CA LYS A 149 3.72 -2.95 -28.19
C LYS A 149 4.44 -3.16 -26.86
N MET A 150 3.83 -3.81 -25.87
CA MET A 150 4.45 -4.06 -24.57
C MET A 150 5.37 -5.27 -24.62
N LYS A 151 6.49 -5.21 -23.90
CA LYS A 151 7.28 -6.40 -23.56
C LYS A 151 6.49 -7.30 -22.60
N PRO A 152 6.70 -8.64 -22.60
CA PRO A 152 5.88 -9.57 -21.84
C PRO A 152 5.80 -9.26 -20.34
N TRP A 153 6.89 -8.76 -19.73
CA TRP A 153 6.90 -8.38 -18.32
C TRP A 153 5.95 -7.21 -18.03
N MET A 154 5.96 -6.18 -18.88
CA MET A 154 5.11 -4.99 -18.74
C MET A 154 3.65 -5.35 -18.96
N LEU A 155 3.37 -6.22 -19.92
CA LEU A 155 2.01 -6.72 -20.10
C LEU A 155 1.53 -7.55 -18.88
N GLY A 156 2.41 -8.35 -18.30
CA GLY A 156 2.11 -9.10 -17.08
C GLY A 156 1.72 -8.18 -15.92
N GLN A 157 2.46 -7.10 -15.71
CA GLN A 157 2.14 -6.06 -14.72
C GLN A 157 0.79 -5.40 -15.01
N THR A 158 0.55 -5.04 -16.26
CA THR A 158 -0.70 -4.40 -16.69
C THR A 158 -1.91 -5.31 -16.44
N LEU A 159 -1.82 -6.60 -16.80
CA LEU A 159 -2.88 -7.57 -16.57
C LEU A 159 -3.14 -7.82 -15.08
N LEU A 160 -2.09 -7.81 -14.25
CA LEU A 160 -2.21 -7.91 -12.79
C LEU A 160 -3.01 -6.73 -12.22
N LEU A 161 -2.71 -5.49 -12.65
CA LEU A 161 -3.43 -4.29 -12.21
C LEU A 161 -4.89 -4.28 -12.70
N LEU A 162 -5.15 -4.70 -13.94
CA LEU A 162 -6.51 -4.81 -14.48
C LEU A 162 -7.35 -5.83 -13.70
N GLU A 163 -6.77 -6.98 -13.34
CA GLU A 163 -7.45 -7.98 -12.52
C GLU A 163 -7.70 -7.46 -11.09
N ALA A 164 -6.77 -6.71 -10.50
CA ALA A 164 -6.98 -6.04 -9.23
C ALA A 164 -8.14 -5.02 -9.31
N LYS A 165 -8.17 -4.20 -10.37
CA LYS A 165 -9.25 -3.25 -10.64
C LYS A 165 -10.60 -3.93 -10.76
N ARG A 166 -10.67 -5.03 -11.51
CA ARG A 166 -11.89 -5.85 -11.62
C ARG A 166 -12.38 -6.40 -10.27
N ARG A 167 -11.49 -6.56 -9.28
CA ARG A 167 -11.82 -6.99 -7.91
C ARG A 167 -12.16 -5.83 -6.97
N GLY A 168 -12.31 -4.63 -7.51
CA GLY A 168 -12.66 -3.42 -6.79
C GLY A 168 -11.48 -2.79 -6.06
N TYR A 169 -10.24 -3.14 -6.39
CA TYR A 169 -9.08 -2.37 -5.93
C TYR A 169 -8.87 -1.16 -6.86
N ASP A 170 -8.34 -0.09 -6.32
CA ASP A 170 -8.10 1.15 -7.05
C ASP A 170 -6.65 1.60 -6.89
N PRO A 171 -5.90 1.85 -7.98
CA PRO A 171 -4.59 2.49 -7.90
C PRO A 171 -4.60 3.83 -7.17
N GLU A 172 -5.67 4.62 -7.25
CA GLU A 172 -5.76 5.91 -6.54
C GLU A 172 -5.85 5.74 -5.02
N LEU A 173 -6.21 4.54 -4.57
CA LEU A 173 -6.26 4.15 -3.16
C LEU A 173 -5.03 3.34 -2.74
N ALA A 174 -3.92 3.43 -3.48
CA ALA A 174 -2.66 2.80 -3.11
C ALA A 174 -2.11 3.41 -1.81
N ASN A 175 -1.51 2.58 -0.95
CA ASN A 175 -1.06 3.04 0.36
C ASN A 175 0.21 3.91 0.29
N GLU A 176 0.93 3.88 -0.82
CA GLU A 176 1.98 4.84 -1.15
C GLU A 176 1.47 6.28 -1.07
N PHE A 177 0.30 6.58 -1.65
CA PHE A 177 -0.25 7.95 -1.65
C PHE A 177 -0.59 8.44 -0.25
N TYR A 178 -1.17 7.58 0.59
CA TYR A 178 -1.43 7.91 1.99
C TYR A 178 -0.14 8.27 2.75
N LEU A 179 0.92 7.47 2.58
CA LEU A 179 2.21 7.71 3.24
C LEU A 179 2.83 9.02 2.75
N MET A 180 2.75 9.29 1.44
CA MET A 180 3.26 10.51 0.83
C MET A 180 2.51 11.76 1.27
N ASP A 181 1.18 11.71 1.31
CA ASP A 181 0.36 12.85 1.70
C ASP A 181 0.62 13.21 3.16
N TYR A 182 0.76 12.21 4.03
CA TYR A 182 1.21 12.44 5.40
C TYR A 182 2.61 13.06 5.45
N ALA A 183 3.58 12.49 4.72
CA ALA A 183 4.96 12.99 4.71
C ALA A 183 5.04 14.45 4.21
N ARG A 184 4.31 14.80 3.15
CA ARG A 184 4.20 16.18 2.64
C ARG A 184 3.59 17.12 3.67
N ALA A 185 2.48 16.72 4.29
CA ALA A 185 1.81 17.53 5.32
C ALA A 185 2.69 17.73 6.57
N ALA A 186 3.54 16.76 6.88
CA ALA A 186 4.51 16.82 7.98
C ALA A 186 5.89 17.38 7.58
N HIS A 187 6.03 17.91 6.35
CA HIS A 187 7.29 18.42 5.80
C HIS A 187 8.48 17.44 5.90
N LYS A 188 8.21 16.14 5.78
CA LYS A 188 9.23 15.09 5.76
C LYS A 188 9.84 14.99 4.36
N GLU A 189 11.12 14.65 4.32
CA GLU A 189 11.80 14.33 3.08
C GLU A 189 11.23 13.03 2.49
N ILE A 190 10.95 13.02 1.18
CA ILE A 190 10.48 11.84 0.44
C ILE A 190 11.55 11.47 -0.57
N LEU A 191 12.07 10.24 -0.47
CA LEU A 191 13.16 9.72 -1.29
C LEU A 191 12.75 8.41 -1.96
N GLY A 192 13.43 8.05 -3.04
CA GLY A 192 13.35 6.72 -3.64
C GLY A 192 14.52 5.84 -3.21
N LEU A 193 14.30 4.55 -3.07
CA LEU A 193 15.37 3.56 -2.95
C LEU A 193 16.02 3.26 -4.30
N GLU A 194 15.26 3.40 -5.39
CA GLU A 194 15.71 3.27 -6.77
C GLU A 194 15.04 4.32 -7.68
N THR A 195 15.65 4.53 -8.84
CA THR A 195 15.05 5.26 -9.96
C THR A 195 14.11 4.35 -10.75
N LEU A 196 13.18 4.94 -11.50
CA LEU A 196 12.28 4.18 -12.37
C LEU A 196 13.05 3.36 -13.43
N SER A 197 14.14 3.92 -13.95
CA SER A 197 15.01 3.23 -14.92
C SER A 197 15.68 2.00 -14.33
N GLU A 198 16.16 2.07 -13.09
CA GLU A 198 16.75 0.92 -12.38
C GLU A 198 15.71 -0.18 -12.18
N GLN A 199 14.50 0.19 -11.74
CA GLN A 199 13.40 -0.76 -11.58
C GLN A 199 13.06 -1.45 -12.90
N PHE A 200 12.91 -0.70 -13.99
CA PHE A 200 12.56 -1.26 -15.30
C PHE A 200 13.68 -2.15 -15.85
N ALA A 201 14.95 -1.77 -15.61
CA ALA A 201 16.10 -2.56 -16.04
C ALA A 201 16.13 -3.96 -15.40
N ILE A 202 15.62 -4.14 -14.18
CA ILE A 202 15.52 -5.47 -13.55
C ILE A 202 14.65 -6.41 -14.40
N PHE A 203 13.52 -5.92 -14.90
CA PHE A 203 12.62 -6.71 -15.74
C PHE A 203 13.14 -6.85 -17.17
N ASP A 204 13.72 -5.78 -17.73
CA ASP A 204 14.21 -5.81 -19.11
C ASP A 204 15.41 -6.75 -19.30
N ARG A 205 16.24 -6.92 -18.26
CA ARG A 205 17.35 -7.88 -18.24
C ARG A 205 16.91 -9.34 -18.16
N MET A 206 15.64 -9.62 -17.89
CA MET A 206 15.12 -11.00 -17.92
C MET A 206 15.21 -11.55 -19.33
N SER A 207 15.66 -12.81 -19.46
CA SER A 207 15.59 -13.53 -20.73
C SER A 207 14.15 -13.61 -21.23
N GLN A 208 13.98 -13.77 -22.55
CA GLN A 208 12.65 -13.91 -23.15
C GLN A 208 11.82 -15.03 -22.48
N ALA A 209 12.46 -16.16 -22.13
CA ALA A 209 11.81 -17.26 -21.42
C ALA A 209 11.34 -16.86 -20.01
N GLN A 210 12.14 -16.07 -19.28
CA GLN A 210 11.75 -15.54 -17.97
C GLN A 210 10.59 -14.55 -18.07
N GLN A 211 10.60 -13.63 -19.05
CA GLN A 211 9.50 -12.69 -19.25
C GLN A 211 8.20 -13.42 -19.65
N GLN A 212 8.30 -14.44 -20.50
CA GLN A 212 7.15 -15.31 -20.83
C GLN A 212 6.62 -16.05 -19.60
N ALA A 213 7.52 -16.62 -18.79
CA ALA A 213 7.12 -17.32 -17.56
C ALA A 213 6.46 -16.36 -16.55
N PHE A 214 6.94 -15.13 -16.46
CA PHE A 214 6.33 -14.07 -15.64
C PHE A 214 4.90 -13.77 -16.10
N LEU A 215 4.70 -13.55 -17.41
CA LEU A 215 3.37 -13.34 -18.00
C LEU A 215 2.45 -14.56 -17.83
N GLU A 216 2.98 -15.77 -17.97
CA GLU A 216 2.21 -17.00 -17.80
C GLU A 216 1.80 -17.23 -16.34
N ALA A 217 2.67 -16.91 -15.37
CA ALA A 217 2.37 -17.05 -13.95
C ALA A 217 1.13 -16.23 -13.57
N ASP A 218 0.97 -15.04 -14.14
CA ASP A 218 -0.22 -14.22 -13.99
C ASP A 218 -1.47 -14.91 -14.61
N ALA A 219 -1.36 -15.47 -15.81
CA ALA A 219 -2.45 -16.21 -16.44
C ALA A 219 -2.88 -17.48 -15.65
N ARG A 220 -1.97 -18.13 -14.93
CA ARG A 220 -2.28 -19.28 -14.06
C ARG A 220 -3.02 -18.87 -12.79
N ARG A 221 -2.74 -17.69 -12.24
CA ARG A 221 -3.43 -17.16 -11.04
C ARG A 221 -4.92 -16.96 -11.28
N ASP A 222 -5.31 -16.56 -12.49
CA ASP A 222 -6.71 -16.45 -12.88
C ASP A 222 -7.42 -17.81 -12.82
N ARG A 223 -6.80 -18.86 -13.40
CA ARG A 223 -7.38 -20.23 -13.38
C ARG A 223 -7.44 -20.83 -11.99
N GLY A 224 -6.36 -20.76 -11.21
CA GLY A 224 -6.30 -21.33 -9.86
C GLY A 224 -7.30 -20.70 -8.90
N GLN A 225 -7.72 -19.45 -9.15
CA GLN A 225 -8.73 -18.76 -8.34
C GLN A 225 -10.14 -18.97 -8.86
N GLN A 226 -10.33 -19.11 -10.17
CA GLN A 226 -11.63 -19.50 -10.75
C GLN A 226 -12.06 -20.90 -10.28
N LEU A 227 -11.12 -21.82 -10.08
CA LEU A 227 -11.35 -23.14 -9.49
C LEU A 227 -11.60 -23.10 -7.97
N ARG A 228 -11.31 -21.98 -7.29
CA ARG A 228 -11.53 -21.80 -5.84
C ARG A 228 -12.78 -20.99 -5.50
N ARG A 229 -13.59 -20.59 -6.50
CA ARG A 229 -14.91 -20.02 -6.22
C ARG A 229 -15.75 -21.12 -5.54
N PRO A 230 -16.21 -20.94 -4.28
CA PRO A 230 -17.12 -21.90 -3.69
C PRO A 230 -18.42 -21.91 -4.52
N PRO A 231 -19.07 -23.07 -4.70
CA PRO A 231 -20.34 -23.12 -5.40
C PRO A 231 -21.36 -22.23 -4.67
N GLU A 232 -22.06 -21.38 -5.42
CA GLU A 232 -23.21 -20.64 -4.92
C GLU A 232 -24.33 -21.66 -4.67
N GLY A 233 -24.58 -22.00 -3.40
CA GLY A 233 -25.59 -23.03 -3.07
C GLY A 233 -25.73 -23.33 -1.59
N ASP A 234 -26.78 -22.71 -1.02
CA ASP A 234 -27.59 -23.06 0.16
C ASP A 234 -26.91 -23.24 1.55
N GLY A 235 -27.41 -22.46 2.50
CA GLY A 235 -26.87 -22.31 3.84
C GLY A 235 -27.14 -23.53 4.71
N ARG A 236 -26.09 -24.26 5.08
CA ARG A 236 -26.01 -24.96 6.37
C ARG A 236 -24.62 -24.80 7.00
N ARG A 237 -24.59 -24.09 8.14
CA ARG A 237 -23.49 -24.17 9.10
C ARG A 237 -23.37 -25.62 9.56
N LEU A 238 -22.26 -26.28 9.25
CA LEU A 238 -21.82 -27.46 9.98
C LEU A 238 -20.70 -27.01 10.92
N GLY A 239 -20.93 -27.27 12.20
CA GLY A 239 -20.17 -26.75 13.33
C GLY A 239 -18.81 -27.41 13.53
N GLU A 240 -18.03 -26.73 14.35
CA GLU A 240 -17.01 -27.23 15.28
C GLU A 240 -16.33 -28.56 14.92
N CYS A 241 -15.11 -28.47 14.38
CA CYS A 241 -14.13 -29.53 14.56
C CYS A 241 -13.15 -29.13 15.66
N GLY A 242 -13.33 -29.75 16.84
CA GLY A 242 -12.46 -29.64 17.98
C GLY A 242 -11.08 -30.26 17.78
N CYS A 243 -10.13 -29.76 18.56
CA CYS A 243 -8.77 -30.27 18.68
C CYS A 243 -8.77 -31.68 19.30
N ALA A 244 -8.26 -32.67 18.57
CA ALA A 244 -7.80 -33.94 19.15
C ALA A 244 -6.56 -34.41 18.38
N GLY A 245 -5.48 -34.64 19.12
CA GLY A 245 -4.17 -34.97 18.56
C GLY A 245 -4.12 -36.34 17.88
N SER A 246 -3.39 -36.41 16.78
CA SER A 246 -2.67 -37.62 16.38
C SER A 246 -1.43 -37.23 15.56
N ARG A 247 -0.30 -37.82 15.93
CA ARG A 247 0.98 -37.68 15.23
C ARG A 247 0.87 -38.37 13.88
N SER A 248 1.03 -37.62 12.79
CA SER A 248 1.26 -38.15 11.45
C SER A 248 2.21 -37.21 10.72
N ARG A 249 3.45 -37.67 10.47
CA ARG A 249 4.42 -37.00 9.60
C ARG A 249 3.94 -37.15 8.16
N ALA A 250 3.21 -36.16 7.65
CA ALA A 250 3.05 -35.97 6.21
C ALA A 250 4.29 -35.22 5.67
N PRO A 251 4.87 -35.64 4.54
CA PRO A 251 6.02 -34.94 3.96
C PRO A 251 5.55 -33.56 3.48
N VAL A 252 6.22 -32.52 3.97
CA VAL A 252 6.09 -31.16 3.44
C VAL A 252 6.52 -31.22 1.98
N ARG A 253 5.54 -31.20 1.06
CA ARG A 253 5.82 -30.86 -0.34
C ARG A 253 6.40 -29.46 -0.32
N LYS A 254 7.70 -29.37 -0.61
CA LYS A 254 8.33 -28.12 -1.03
C LYS A 254 7.74 -27.77 -2.39
N ASP A 255 6.62 -27.07 -2.38
CA ASP A 255 6.26 -26.26 -3.54
C ASP A 255 7.29 -25.14 -3.59
N ALA A 256 8.36 -25.40 -4.35
CA ALA A 256 9.28 -24.38 -4.84
C ALA A 256 8.52 -23.52 -5.88
N GLY A 257 7.51 -22.81 -5.41
CA GLY A 257 6.90 -21.73 -6.15
C GLY A 257 7.77 -20.50 -5.94
N PHE A 258 8.63 -20.21 -6.90
CA PHE A 258 9.29 -18.91 -7.02
C PHE A 258 8.21 -17.86 -7.30
N GLY A 259 7.52 -17.46 -6.24
CA GLY A 259 6.55 -16.39 -6.24
C GLY A 259 7.30 -15.12 -5.87
N LEU A 260 7.80 -14.39 -6.87
CA LEU A 260 7.97 -12.95 -6.73
C LEU A 260 6.60 -12.38 -6.41
N ARG A 261 6.29 -12.26 -5.11
CA ARG A 261 5.28 -11.35 -4.62
C ARG A 261 5.94 -9.99 -4.77
N GLN A 262 5.58 -9.26 -5.82
CA GLN A 262 5.91 -7.84 -5.85
C GLN A 262 5.16 -7.21 -4.69
N HIS A 263 5.92 -6.96 -3.64
CA HIS A 263 5.53 -6.12 -2.54
C HIS A 263 6.40 -4.90 -2.72
N SER A 264 5.77 -3.77 -3.00
CA SER A 264 6.45 -2.49 -2.85
C SER A 264 6.70 -2.26 -1.37
N ALA A 265 7.67 -1.43 -1.04
CA ALA A 265 8.00 -1.16 0.34
C ALA A 265 8.27 0.32 0.57
N ALA A 266 7.82 0.80 1.72
CA ALA A 266 8.23 2.07 2.26
C ALA A 266 9.17 1.82 3.43
N ALA A 267 10.27 2.54 3.48
CA ALA A 267 11.14 2.60 4.66
C ALA A 267 11.03 3.96 5.34
N PHE A 268 11.09 3.95 6.67
CA PHE A 268 11.07 5.16 7.49
C PHE A 268 12.29 5.13 8.40
N ASP A 269 13.06 6.21 8.50
CA ASP A 269 14.26 6.25 9.32
C ASP A 269 14.16 7.28 10.46
N ARG A 270 14.96 7.05 11.50
CA ARG A 270 15.21 7.94 12.63
C ARG A 270 16.68 7.85 13.02
#